data_AF-A0A1S7UIK2-F1
#
_entry.id   AF-A0A1S7UIK2-F1
#
_cell.length_a   1.000
_cell.length_b   1.000
_cell.length_c   1.000
_cell.angle_alpha   90.00
_cell.angle_beta   90.00
_cell.angle_gamma   90.00
#
_symmetry.space_group_name_H-M   'P 1'
#
loop_
_entity.id
_entity.type
_entity.pdbx_description
1 polymer ?
#
loop_
_entity_poly.entity_id
_entity_poly.type
_entity_poly.pdbx_seq_one_letter_code
_entity_poly.pdbx_strand_id
1 'polypeptide(L)'
;MMREFVPSEFRDMSFLFNERTLEAWYPKVPEHGAQDQMYQALQIFSHKFPQYEYIWQLEMDLRFTGHVHDTLQSATTFARAQSRHNLWERNGRFYLPGLHNGSYEKFVHDVDSEIGETGIWGPVFTTDFKPRGPRPPPRSEINWGVGEEADLISFMPMIDPRGTDWTYENDIHGFAEGATTPRRFAIISVTRSSRRLLRLVSEAQRRRGQWLASEATLETFSLLHGLKAVTVPHPIAFGNGMVAEDLDASINKGPPTNRAGGRSPPLLYTNHGWVDGPWWESSYWFTGGGAQRVWDAYVRGEKLPPMLLHPVKEK
;
A
#
# COMPACT_ATOMS: atom_id res chain seq x y z
N MET A 1 7.20 28.75 -15.31
CA MET A 1 6.95 27.46 -14.62
C MET A 1 5.75 27.48 -13.67
N MET A 2 5.83 27.84 -12.37
CA MET A 2 4.64 27.77 -11.48
C MET A 2 3.43 28.61 -11.97
N ARG A 3 3.65 29.87 -12.36
CA ARG A 3 2.58 30.73 -12.91
C ARG A 3 2.06 30.29 -14.29
N GLU A 4 2.80 29.42 -14.96
CA GLU A 4 2.58 29.01 -16.35
C GLU A 4 1.81 27.69 -16.43
N PHE A 5 2.10 26.74 -15.53
CA PHE A 5 1.51 25.40 -15.55
C PHE A 5 0.53 25.11 -14.41
N VAL A 6 0.47 25.96 -13.37
CA VAL A 6 -0.43 25.76 -12.22
C VAL A 6 -1.49 26.87 -12.15
N PRO A 7 -2.79 26.54 -12.15
CA PRO A 7 -3.87 27.50 -11.94
C PRO A 7 -3.73 28.27 -10.62
N SER A 8 -4.16 29.54 -10.60
CA SER A 8 -3.94 30.46 -9.48
C SER A 8 -4.35 29.93 -8.11
N GLU A 9 -5.49 29.27 -8.07
CA GLU A 9 -6.17 28.70 -6.92
C GLU A 9 -5.46 27.49 -6.30
N PHE A 10 -4.48 26.91 -7.00
CA PHE A 10 -3.71 25.76 -6.51
C PHE A 10 -2.24 26.10 -6.22
N ARG A 11 -1.80 27.32 -6.50
CA ARG A 11 -0.37 27.68 -6.42
C ARG A 11 0.19 27.64 -5.00
N ASP A 12 -0.64 27.95 -4.01
CA ASP A 12 -0.31 27.94 -2.58
C ASP A 12 -0.32 26.53 -1.97
N MET A 13 -0.74 25.52 -2.74
CA MET A 13 -0.70 24.11 -2.38
C MET A 13 0.08 23.25 -3.38
N SER A 14 0.96 23.86 -4.17
CA SER A 14 1.73 23.19 -5.22
C SER A 14 3.23 23.29 -4.96
N PHE A 15 3.94 22.20 -5.27
CA PHE A 15 5.40 22.13 -5.20
C PHE A 15 5.92 21.45 -6.46
N LEU A 16 6.68 22.21 -7.25
CA LEU A 16 7.42 21.65 -8.38
C LEU A 16 8.76 21.12 -7.88
N PHE A 17 9.12 19.93 -8.32
CA PHE A 17 10.39 19.28 -8.02
C PHE A 17 10.97 18.65 -9.28
N ASN A 18 12.24 18.30 -9.20
CA ASN A 18 12.98 17.52 -10.18
C ASN A 18 14.04 16.71 -9.43
N GLU A 19 14.76 15.85 -10.15
CA GLU A 19 15.80 14.99 -9.58
C GLU A 19 16.85 15.76 -8.76
N ARG A 20 17.36 16.90 -9.29
CA ARG A 20 18.28 17.79 -8.55
C ARG A 20 17.72 18.27 -7.19
N THR A 21 16.42 18.51 -7.13
CA THR A 21 15.74 18.90 -5.88
C THR A 21 15.75 17.74 -4.89
N LEU A 22 15.55 16.51 -5.38
CA LEU A 22 15.55 15.29 -4.57
C LEU A 22 16.96 14.95 -4.08
N GLU A 23 17.96 14.93 -4.96
CA GLU A 23 19.38 14.71 -4.64
C GLU A 23 19.86 15.64 -3.52
N ALA A 24 19.55 16.94 -3.64
CA ALA A 24 19.93 17.94 -2.64
C ALA A 24 19.25 17.70 -1.28
N TRP A 25 18.03 17.15 -1.28
CA TRP A 25 17.29 16.86 -0.05
C TRP A 25 17.72 15.54 0.59
N TYR A 26 18.06 14.54 -0.22
CA TYR A 26 18.35 13.15 0.18
C TYR A 26 19.78 12.71 -0.21
N PRO A 27 20.83 13.38 0.26
CA PRO A 27 22.22 13.15 -0.19
C PRO A 27 22.80 11.77 0.18
N LYS A 28 22.08 10.96 0.94
CA LYS A 28 22.47 9.58 1.32
C LYS A 28 21.72 8.51 0.54
N VAL A 29 20.80 8.89 -0.34
CA VAL A 29 20.08 7.98 -1.23
C VAL A 29 20.64 8.23 -2.64
N PRO A 30 21.18 7.21 -3.32
CA PRO A 30 21.79 7.38 -4.65
C PRO A 30 20.79 7.34 -5.80
N GLU A 31 19.56 6.86 -5.55
CA GLU A 31 18.50 6.69 -6.55
C GLU A 31 17.32 7.59 -6.21
N HIS A 32 16.68 8.20 -7.22
CA HIS A 32 15.61 9.19 -7.04
C HIS A 32 14.44 8.99 -8.02
N GLY A 33 14.50 7.97 -8.88
CA GLY A 33 13.46 7.59 -9.80
C GLY A 33 12.18 7.15 -9.09
N ALA A 34 11.06 7.21 -9.81
CA ALA A 34 9.75 6.84 -9.27
C ALA A 34 9.67 5.37 -8.81
N GLN A 35 10.45 4.48 -9.42
CA GLN A 35 10.51 3.06 -9.03
C GLN A 35 10.95 2.89 -7.57
N ASP A 36 11.95 3.67 -7.14
CA ASP A 36 12.55 3.53 -5.81
C ASP A 36 12.03 4.57 -4.83
N GLN A 37 11.79 5.80 -5.31
CA GLN A 37 11.64 6.97 -4.46
C GLN A 37 10.43 7.87 -4.79
N MET A 38 9.32 7.30 -5.28
CA MET A 38 8.06 8.00 -5.60
C MET A 38 7.60 8.96 -4.49
N TYR A 39 7.81 8.58 -3.24
CA TYR A 39 7.35 9.35 -2.07
C TYR A 39 8.25 10.53 -1.69
N GLN A 40 9.46 10.68 -2.23
CA GLN A 40 10.40 11.74 -1.82
C GLN A 40 9.84 13.15 -2.05
N ALA A 41 9.07 13.36 -3.11
CA ALA A 41 8.38 14.63 -3.36
C ALA A 41 7.31 14.91 -2.30
N LEU A 42 6.53 13.90 -1.92
CA LEU A 42 5.48 14.01 -0.89
C LEU A 42 6.08 14.19 0.51
N GLN A 43 7.22 13.58 0.76
CA GLN A 43 8.02 13.84 1.95
C GLN A 43 8.40 15.32 2.02
N ILE A 44 8.97 15.92 0.96
CA ILE A 44 9.28 17.36 0.92
C ILE A 44 8.01 18.20 1.09
N PHE A 45 6.94 17.85 0.39
CA PHE A 45 5.63 18.49 0.51
C PHE A 45 5.15 18.53 1.97
N SER A 46 5.26 17.42 2.69
CA SER A 46 4.86 17.31 4.11
C SER A 46 5.63 18.24 5.06
N HIS A 47 6.84 18.67 4.67
CA HIS A 47 7.62 19.67 5.41
C HIS A 47 7.23 21.09 5.02
N LYS A 48 6.95 21.35 3.74
CA LYS A 48 6.56 22.67 3.22
C LYS A 48 5.14 23.08 3.59
N PHE A 49 4.21 22.14 3.60
CA PHE A 49 2.79 22.38 3.83
C PHE A 49 2.30 21.63 5.07
N PRO A 50 2.71 22.08 6.27
CA PRO A 50 2.39 21.38 7.51
C PRO A 50 0.88 21.33 7.80
N GLN A 51 0.06 22.19 7.20
CA GLN A 51 -1.39 22.17 7.39
C GLN A 51 -2.06 20.88 6.91
N TYR A 52 -1.44 20.14 5.98
CA TYR A 52 -1.98 18.86 5.51
C TYR A 52 -1.46 17.72 6.39
N GLU A 53 -2.37 17.09 7.12
CA GLU A 53 -2.02 15.96 8.01
C GLU A 53 -2.00 14.62 7.28
N TYR A 54 -2.84 14.45 6.26
CA TYR A 54 -2.94 13.25 5.44
C TYR A 54 -2.88 13.63 3.96
N ILE A 55 -2.09 12.91 3.18
CA ILE A 55 -1.79 13.22 1.78
C ILE A 55 -2.06 11.97 0.96
N TRP A 56 -2.88 12.12 -0.08
CA TRP A 56 -3.12 11.09 -1.09
C TRP A 56 -2.04 11.15 -2.17
N GLN A 57 -1.55 9.99 -2.55
CA GLN A 57 -0.71 9.77 -3.70
C GLN A 57 -1.51 8.88 -4.66
N LEU A 58 -1.72 9.39 -5.88
CA LEU A 58 -2.49 8.72 -6.92
C LEU A 58 -1.64 8.65 -8.18
N GLU A 59 -1.70 7.54 -8.91
CA GLU A 59 -1.08 7.39 -10.22
C GLU A 59 -1.93 8.04 -11.32
N MET A 60 -1.30 8.50 -12.40
CA MET A 60 -1.97 9.28 -13.45
C MET A 60 -2.90 8.44 -14.34
N ASP A 61 -2.65 7.13 -14.42
CA ASP A 61 -3.44 6.12 -15.10
C ASP A 61 -4.43 5.40 -14.17
N LEU A 62 -4.69 5.94 -12.98
CA LEU A 62 -5.81 5.54 -12.12
C LEU A 62 -7.12 6.13 -12.65
N ARG A 63 -8.21 5.37 -12.60
CA ARG A 63 -9.57 5.86 -12.89
C ARG A 63 -10.56 5.40 -11.82
N PHE A 64 -11.65 6.15 -11.68
CA PHE A 64 -12.74 5.87 -10.75
C PHE A 64 -14.06 5.75 -11.53
N THR A 65 -14.83 4.70 -11.29
CA THR A 65 -16.20 4.55 -11.83
C THR A 65 -17.28 5.14 -10.91
N GLY A 66 -16.88 5.80 -9.82
CA GLY A 66 -17.75 6.46 -8.85
C GLY A 66 -17.23 7.84 -8.43
N HIS A 67 -17.89 8.46 -7.45
CA HIS A 67 -17.51 9.77 -6.95
C HIS A 67 -16.19 9.69 -6.15
N VAL A 68 -15.14 10.37 -6.62
CA VAL A 68 -13.77 10.25 -6.08
C VAL A 68 -13.74 10.56 -4.58
N HIS A 69 -14.37 11.65 -4.15
CA HIS A 69 -14.41 12.01 -2.73
C HIS A 69 -15.05 10.90 -1.87
N ASP A 70 -16.12 10.27 -2.34
CA ASP A 70 -16.86 9.29 -1.54
C ASP A 70 -16.06 7.99 -1.42
N THR A 71 -15.35 7.60 -2.48
CA THR A 71 -14.39 6.48 -2.46
C THR A 71 -13.27 6.72 -1.46
N LEU A 72 -12.59 7.87 -1.53
CA LEU A 72 -11.47 8.18 -0.63
C LEU A 72 -11.92 8.40 0.83
N GLN A 73 -13.10 8.98 1.03
CA GLN A 73 -13.69 9.16 2.36
C GLN A 73 -14.18 7.83 2.96
N SER A 74 -14.69 6.91 2.15
CA SER A 74 -15.07 5.56 2.59
C SER A 74 -13.85 4.76 2.98
N ALA A 75 -12.77 4.82 2.19
CA ALA A 75 -11.49 4.19 2.52
C ALA A 75 -10.94 4.71 3.87
N THR A 76 -11.00 6.02 4.08
CA THR A 76 -10.65 6.67 5.35
C THR A 76 -11.50 6.17 6.52
N THR A 77 -12.81 6.13 6.33
CA THR A 77 -13.77 5.71 7.36
C THR A 77 -13.57 4.24 7.73
N PHE A 78 -13.40 3.37 6.73
CA PHE A 78 -13.07 1.96 6.91
C PHE A 78 -11.77 1.79 7.69
N ALA A 79 -10.70 2.48 7.29
CA ALA A 79 -9.41 2.39 7.94
C ALA A 79 -9.45 2.83 9.40
N ARG A 80 -10.23 3.88 9.72
CA ARG A 80 -10.45 4.35 11.08
C ARG A 80 -11.15 3.29 11.95
N ALA A 81 -12.09 2.53 11.38
CA ALA A 81 -12.83 1.50 12.10
C ALA A 81 -12.00 0.24 12.44
N GLN A 82 -10.86 0.03 11.77
CA GLN A 82 -10.04 -1.18 12.00
C GLN A 82 -9.30 -1.15 13.34
N SER A 83 -9.27 -2.27 14.05
CA SER A 83 -8.34 -2.48 15.15
C SER A 83 -6.96 -2.89 14.65
N ARG A 84 -5.95 -2.79 15.52
CA ARG A 84 -4.57 -3.24 15.27
C ARG A 84 -4.37 -4.74 15.49
N HIS A 85 -5.34 -5.43 16.08
CA HIS A 85 -5.25 -6.87 16.38
C HIS A 85 -5.11 -7.65 15.07
N ASN A 86 -4.03 -8.42 14.86
CA ASN A 86 -3.71 -9.13 13.61
C ASN A 86 -3.86 -8.29 12.31
N LEU A 87 -3.70 -6.97 12.42
CA LEU A 87 -3.98 -6.07 11.30
C LEU A 87 -3.01 -6.31 10.13
N TRP A 88 -1.74 -6.61 10.42
CA TRP A 88 -0.76 -6.90 9.38
C TRP A 88 -1.07 -8.21 8.64
N GLU A 89 -1.62 -9.21 9.33
CA GLU A 89 -2.00 -10.49 8.74
C GLU A 89 -3.29 -10.38 7.92
N ARG A 90 -4.22 -9.50 8.33
CA ARG A 90 -5.37 -9.09 7.51
C ARG A 90 -4.95 -8.31 6.28
N ASN A 91 -4.00 -7.39 6.44
CA ASN A 91 -3.49 -6.59 5.34
C ASN A 91 -2.70 -7.43 4.32
N GLY A 92 -2.06 -8.53 4.75
CA GLY A 92 -1.28 -9.40 3.88
C GLY A 92 -2.09 -10.42 3.08
N ARG A 93 -3.36 -10.15 2.80
CA ARG A 93 -4.26 -11.03 2.03
C ARG A 93 -5.44 -10.27 1.41
N PHE A 94 -6.05 -10.83 0.37
CA PHE A 94 -7.28 -10.34 -0.22
C PHE A 94 -8.51 -10.82 0.57
N TYR A 95 -9.49 -9.94 0.73
CA TYR A 95 -10.81 -10.30 1.21
C TYR A 95 -11.69 -10.74 0.04
N LEU A 96 -12.16 -12.00 0.05
CA LEU A 96 -13.09 -12.53 -0.94
C LEU A 96 -14.47 -12.71 -0.28
N PRO A 97 -15.45 -11.83 -0.57
CA PRO A 97 -16.77 -11.89 0.07
C PRO A 97 -17.46 -13.26 0.00
N GLY A 98 -17.27 -13.99 -1.10
CA GLY A 98 -17.86 -15.32 -1.31
C GLY A 98 -17.44 -16.37 -0.28
N LEU A 99 -16.27 -16.22 0.34
CA LEU A 99 -15.77 -17.16 1.37
C LEU A 99 -16.21 -16.78 2.80
N HIS A 100 -16.78 -15.59 2.97
CA HIS A 100 -17.13 -15.04 4.29
C HIS A 100 -18.59 -14.55 4.35
N ASN A 101 -19.48 -15.12 3.52
CA ASN A 101 -20.91 -14.76 3.46
C ASN A 101 -21.16 -13.25 3.28
N GLY A 102 -20.25 -12.57 2.56
CA GLY A 102 -20.32 -11.13 2.36
C GLY A 102 -19.95 -10.26 3.57
N SER A 103 -19.55 -10.84 4.71
CA SER A 103 -19.19 -10.10 5.92
C SER A 103 -17.68 -9.94 6.07
N TYR A 104 -17.25 -8.67 6.16
CA TYR A 104 -15.87 -8.35 6.49
C TYR A 104 -15.54 -8.73 7.94
N GLU A 105 -16.50 -8.61 8.86
CA GLU A 105 -16.35 -9.00 10.26
C GLU A 105 -16.09 -10.51 10.40
N LYS A 106 -16.77 -11.33 9.58
CA LYS A 106 -16.47 -12.77 9.51
C LYS A 106 -15.05 -13.01 9.01
N PHE A 107 -14.60 -12.31 7.97
CA PHE A 107 -13.21 -12.37 7.52
C PHE A 107 -12.23 -12.02 8.65
N VAL A 108 -12.49 -10.94 9.40
CA VAL A 108 -11.66 -10.56 10.56
C VAL A 108 -11.59 -11.69 11.59
N HIS A 109 -12.74 -12.27 11.95
CA HIS A 109 -12.80 -13.37 12.91
C HIS A 109 -12.06 -14.63 12.43
N ASP A 110 -12.18 -14.98 11.15
CA ASP A 110 -11.50 -16.13 10.56
C ASP A 110 -9.98 -15.94 10.59
N VAL A 111 -9.49 -14.74 10.26
CA VAL A 111 -8.05 -14.40 10.36
C VAL A 111 -7.59 -14.43 11.81
N ASP A 112 -8.35 -13.84 12.73
CA ASP A 112 -7.99 -13.84 14.16
C ASP A 112 -7.90 -15.25 14.74
N SER A 113 -8.81 -16.14 14.31
CA SER A 113 -8.81 -17.56 14.71
C SER A 113 -7.60 -18.32 14.14
N GLU A 114 -7.21 -18.04 12.90
CA GLU A 114 -6.05 -18.66 12.25
C GLU A 114 -4.72 -18.22 12.88
N ILE A 115 -4.58 -16.93 13.15
CA ILE A 115 -3.32 -16.32 13.58
C ILE A 115 -3.12 -16.42 15.10
N GLY A 116 -4.21 -16.35 15.87
CA GLY A 116 -4.17 -16.36 17.33
C GLY A 116 -3.28 -15.25 17.87
N GLU A 117 -2.35 -15.61 18.77
CA GLU A 117 -1.46 -14.66 19.48
C GLU A 117 -0.17 -14.34 18.71
N THR A 118 0.05 -14.94 17.53
CA THR A 118 1.33 -14.85 16.82
C THR A 118 1.45 -13.65 15.87
N GLY A 119 0.34 -12.98 15.56
CA GLY A 119 0.32 -11.85 14.64
C GLY A 119 1.03 -10.62 15.19
N ILE A 120 1.40 -9.70 14.30
CA ILE A 120 2.18 -8.51 14.69
C ILE A 120 1.35 -7.59 15.60
N TRP A 121 1.93 -7.20 16.74
CA TRP A 121 1.32 -6.30 17.72
C TRP A 121 2.28 -5.19 18.14
N GLY A 122 2.12 -4.01 17.52
CA GLY A 122 3.03 -2.89 17.68
C GLY A 122 4.25 -2.98 16.75
N PRO A 123 5.36 -2.29 17.07
CA PRO A 123 6.53 -2.24 16.21
C PRO A 123 7.30 -3.58 16.22
N VAL A 124 7.81 -3.97 15.05
CA VAL A 124 8.70 -5.13 14.93
C VAL A 124 10.14 -4.71 15.26
N PHE A 125 10.87 -5.58 15.96
CA PHE A 125 12.26 -5.31 16.34
C PHE A 125 13.18 -5.17 15.11
N THR A 126 14.05 -4.17 15.14
CA THR A 126 15.12 -3.95 14.16
C THR A 126 16.27 -3.25 14.86
N THR A 127 17.49 -3.68 14.57
CA THR A 127 18.74 -3.24 15.18
C THR A 127 18.97 -1.77 14.84
N ASP A 128 19.41 -1.00 15.83
CA ASP A 128 19.61 0.45 15.74
C ASP A 128 18.39 1.26 15.28
N PHE A 129 17.19 0.66 15.36
CA PHE A 129 15.93 1.29 15.02
C PHE A 129 15.14 1.63 16.28
N LYS A 130 14.72 2.89 16.40
CA LYS A 130 13.85 3.34 17.49
C LYS A 130 12.45 3.64 16.95
N PRO A 131 11.45 2.79 17.24
CA PRO A 131 10.07 3.05 16.86
C PRO A 131 9.56 4.38 17.41
N ARG A 132 8.68 5.05 16.63
CA ARG A 132 8.06 6.33 17.01
C ARG A 132 6.52 6.30 16.98
N GLY A 133 5.94 5.13 16.77
CA GLY A 133 4.51 4.89 16.93
C GLY A 133 4.12 4.68 18.40
N PRO A 134 2.82 4.45 18.65
CA PRO A 134 2.31 4.21 19.99
C PRO A 134 2.88 2.92 20.60
N ARG A 135 3.07 2.92 21.93
CA ARG A 135 3.40 1.70 22.67
C ARG A 135 2.17 0.78 22.68
N PRO A 136 2.30 -0.49 22.30
CA PRO A 136 1.17 -1.41 22.34
C PRO A 136 0.68 -1.64 23.77
N PRO A 137 -0.65 -1.63 24.02
CA PRO A 137 -1.22 -2.11 25.27
C PRO A 137 -1.11 -3.64 25.37
N PRO A 138 -1.54 -4.28 26.47
CA PRO A 138 -1.73 -5.72 26.51
C PRO A 138 -2.58 -6.20 25.33
N ARG A 139 -2.24 -7.36 24.76
CA ARG A 139 -2.89 -7.88 23.55
C ARG A 139 -4.37 -8.25 23.75
N SER A 140 -4.79 -8.45 25.00
CA SER A 140 -6.21 -8.59 25.37
C SER A 140 -7.05 -7.35 25.02
N GLU A 141 -6.44 -6.18 24.80
CA GLU A 141 -7.12 -4.97 24.32
C GLU A 141 -7.33 -5.01 22.79
N ILE A 142 -8.13 -5.96 22.31
CA ILE A 142 -8.36 -6.22 20.88
C ILE A 142 -8.88 -5.02 20.08
N ASN A 143 -9.48 -4.03 20.75
CA ASN A 143 -10.02 -2.80 20.16
C ASN A 143 -8.96 -1.69 20.00
N TRP A 144 -7.70 -1.93 20.34
CA TRP A 144 -6.64 -0.94 20.18
C TRP A 144 -6.57 -0.43 18.74
N GLY A 145 -6.58 0.89 18.58
CA GLY A 145 -6.54 1.56 17.28
C GLY A 145 -7.89 1.78 16.61
N VAL A 146 -9.01 1.23 17.13
CA VAL A 146 -10.35 1.60 16.63
C VAL A 146 -10.60 3.08 16.92
N GLY A 147 -11.03 3.84 15.90
CA GLY A 147 -11.20 5.29 15.99
C GLY A 147 -9.93 6.10 15.67
N GLU A 148 -8.74 5.47 15.67
CA GLU A 148 -7.48 6.08 15.27
C GLU A 148 -7.41 6.17 13.74
N GLU A 149 -7.00 7.32 13.21
CA GLU A 149 -6.64 7.45 11.79
C GLU A 149 -5.47 6.55 11.42
N ALA A 150 -5.53 5.93 10.24
CA ALA A 150 -4.41 5.17 9.72
C ALA A 150 -3.32 6.14 9.19
N ASP A 151 -2.06 5.86 9.56
CA ASP A 151 -0.89 6.52 9.00
C ASP A 151 -0.64 6.12 7.55
N LEU A 152 -1.08 4.92 7.16
CA LEU A 152 -1.01 4.42 5.80
C LEU A 152 -2.33 3.75 5.42
N ILE A 153 -2.87 4.12 4.26
CA ILE A 153 -3.90 3.36 3.54
C ILE A 153 -3.28 2.88 2.23
N SER A 154 -3.43 1.59 1.94
CA SER A 154 -3.12 0.98 0.64
C SER A 154 -4.35 0.23 0.12
N PHE A 155 -4.37 -0.07 -1.18
CA PHE A 155 -5.42 -0.85 -1.83
C PHE A 155 -4.96 -2.24 -2.29
N MET A 156 -3.66 -2.52 -2.21
CA MET A 156 -3.11 -3.86 -2.38
C MET A 156 -2.68 -4.46 -1.04
N PRO A 157 -2.62 -5.80 -0.93
CA PRO A 157 -2.12 -6.43 0.26
C PRO A 157 -0.69 -6.01 0.60
N MET A 158 -0.46 -5.70 1.88
CA MET A 158 0.88 -5.46 2.41
C MET A 158 1.54 -6.80 2.76
N ILE A 159 2.30 -7.35 1.82
CA ILE A 159 2.93 -8.67 1.94
C ILE A 159 4.39 -8.56 2.38
N ASP A 160 4.94 -9.61 2.97
CA ASP A 160 6.38 -9.73 3.23
C ASP A 160 7.08 -10.12 1.92
N PRO A 161 8.04 -9.32 1.42
CA PRO A 161 8.71 -9.59 0.14
C PRO A 161 9.66 -10.79 0.19
N ARG A 162 10.07 -11.25 1.38
CA ARG A 162 11.09 -12.29 1.51
C ARG A 162 10.59 -13.64 1.00
N GLY A 163 11.37 -14.26 0.13
CA GLY A 163 11.07 -15.53 -0.53
C GLY A 163 9.98 -15.42 -1.60
N THR A 164 9.71 -14.23 -2.14
CA THR A 164 8.70 -14.02 -3.19
C THR A 164 9.26 -14.06 -4.61
N ASP A 165 10.59 -13.99 -4.76
CA ASP A 165 11.30 -13.80 -6.02
C ASP A 165 11.02 -12.45 -6.69
N TRP A 166 10.36 -11.52 -6.00
CA TRP A 166 10.11 -10.16 -6.49
C TRP A 166 11.41 -9.50 -6.94
N THR A 167 11.37 -8.76 -8.06
CA THR A 167 12.57 -8.11 -8.60
C THR A 167 13.27 -7.18 -7.61
N TYR A 168 12.52 -6.55 -6.71
CA TYR A 168 13.05 -5.65 -5.68
C TYR A 168 13.08 -6.27 -4.27
N GLU A 169 13.00 -7.61 -4.17
CA GLU A 169 12.98 -8.32 -2.87
C GLU A 169 14.15 -7.94 -1.96
N ASN A 170 15.33 -7.76 -2.55
CA ASN A 170 16.57 -7.48 -1.83
C ASN A 170 16.97 -6.00 -1.88
N ASP A 171 16.12 -5.13 -2.42
CA ASP A 171 16.38 -3.70 -2.56
C ASP A 171 16.08 -3.00 -1.24
N ILE A 172 17.01 -3.17 -0.32
CA ILE A 172 17.00 -2.58 1.00
C ILE A 172 18.40 -2.08 1.35
N HIS A 173 18.46 -0.82 1.76
CA HIS A 173 19.72 -0.12 1.95
C HIS A 173 19.75 0.61 3.28
N GLY A 174 20.91 0.61 3.96
CA GLY A 174 21.12 1.35 5.21
C GLY A 174 20.48 0.73 6.47
N PHE A 175 19.91 -0.47 6.38
CA PHE A 175 19.41 -1.23 7.53
C PHE A 175 20.46 -2.23 8.00
N ALA A 176 20.61 -2.37 9.32
CA ALA A 176 21.65 -3.21 9.93
C ALA A 176 21.50 -4.69 9.55
N GLU A 177 20.26 -5.18 9.46
CA GLU A 177 19.92 -6.55 9.07
C GLU A 177 19.96 -6.81 7.55
N GLY A 178 20.19 -5.78 6.72
CA GLY A 178 20.15 -5.89 5.26
C GLY A 178 18.87 -6.58 4.78
N ALA A 179 19.00 -7.57 3.90
CA ALA A 179 17.89 -8.34 3.34
C ALA A 179 17.00 -9.03 4.40
N THR A 180 17.51 -9.28 5.61
CA THR A 180 16.75 -9.95 6.68
C THR A 180 15.85 -9.01 7.48
N THR A 181 15.98 -7.69 7.27
CA THR A 181 15.13 -6.66 7.91
C THR A 181 13.64 -6.99 7.73
N PRO A 182 12.82 -6.94 8.80
CA PRO A 182 11.38 -7.09 8.70
C PRO A 182 10.78 -6.00 7.80
N ARG A 183 10.04 -6.41 6.77
CA ARG A 183 9.54 -5.52 5.74
C ARG A 183 8.14 -5.91 5.30
N ARG A 184 7.42 -4.92 4.78
CA ARG A 184 6.19 -5.12 4.03
C ARG A 184 6.28 -4.29 2.76
N PHE A 185 5.56 -4.72 1.73
CA PHE A 185 5.36 -3.96 0.51
C PHE A 185 3.96 -4.22 -0.05
N ALA A 186 3.45 -3.27 -0.81
CA ALA A 186 2.20 -3.39 -1.54
C ALA A 186 2.42 -2.80 -2.92
N ILE A 187 2.22 -3.62 -3.96
CA ILE A 187 2.32 -3.15 -5.33
C ILE A 187 1.25 -2.11 -5.63
N ILE A 188 1.49 -1.28 -6.65
CA ILE A 188 0.71 -0.10 -6.99
C ILE A 188 0.82 0.92 -5.86
N SER A 189 1.59 1.96 -6.12
CA SER A 189 1.69 3.08 -5.20
C SER A 189 0.45 3.93 -5.41
N VAL A 190 -0.67 3.54 -4.78
CA VAL A 190 -1.85 4.39 -4.59
C VAL A 190 -2.16 4.36 -3.11
N THR A 191 -1.77 5.41 -2.42
CA THR A 191 -1.79 5.42 -0.95
C THR A 191 -2.33 6.72 -0.36
N ARG A 192 -2.82 6.63 0.88
CA ARG A 192 -2.94 7.80 1.77
C ARG A 192 -1.89 7.67 2.85
N SER A 193 -1.06 8.68 3.03
CA SER A 193 -0.02 8.69 4.05
C SER A 193 -0.17 9.85 5.02
N SER A 194 0.15 9.64 6.30
CA SER A 194 0.22 10.72 7.28
C SER A 194 1.51 11.51 7.08
N ARG A 195 1.42 12.81 7.36
CA ARG A 195 2.57 13.72 7.49
C ARG A 195 3.60 13.16 8.48
N ARG A 196 3.15 12.48 9.54
CA ARG A 196 4.05 11.81 10.49
C ARG A 196 4.88 10.73 9.79
N LEU A 197 4.25 9.80 9.10
CA LEU A 197 4.94 8.72 8.37
C LEU A 197 5.92 9.29 7.34
N LEU A 198 5.48 10.22 6.49
CA LEU A 198 6.33 10.86 5.48
C LEU A 198 7.57 11.52 6.09
N ARG A 199 7.42 12.20 7.24
CA ARG A 199 8.55 12.83 7.92
C ARG A 199 9.51 11.83 8.56
N LEU A 200 9.01 10.68 9.03
CA LEU A 200 9.85 9.60 9.55
C LEU A 200 10.69 8.97 8.44
N VAL A 201 10.07 8.64 7.31
CA VAL A 201 10.78 8.14 6.11
C VAL A 201 11.82 9.16 5.66
N SER A 202 11.44 10.43 5.58
CA SER A 202 12.34 11.52 5.22
C SER A 202 13.53 11.66 6.17
N GLU A 203 13.31 11.50 7.48
CA GLU A 203 14.41 11.52 8.44
C GLU A 203 15.36 10.33 8.22
N ALA A 204 14.81 9.13 8.01
CA ALA A 204 15.58 7.91 7.81
C ALA A 204 16.41 7.97 6.52
N GLN A 205 15.83 8.38 5.39
CA GLN A 205 16.53 8.54 4.13
C GLN A 205 17.65 9.58 4.23
N ARG A 206 17.36 10.78 4.75
CA ARG A 206 18.34 11.87 4.79
C ARG A 206 19.46 11.66 5.81
N ARG A 207 19.13 11.16 6.99
CA ARG A 207 20.10 11.06 8.10
C ARG A 207 20.81 9.73 8.13
N ARG A 208 20.14 8.65 7.73
CA ARG A 208 20.65 7.29 7.89
C ARG A 208 20.92 6.59 6.55
N GLY A 209 20.45 7.12 5.42
CA GLY A 209 20.55 6.44 4.13
C GLY A 209 19.70 5.16 4.10
N GLN A 210 18.61 5.15 4.88
CA GLN A 210 17.68 4.03 4.94
C GLN A 210 16.60 4.18 3.87
N TRP A 211 16.64 3.34 2.85
CA TRP A 211 15.69 3.38 1.74
C TRP A 211 15.44 1.99 1.14
N LEU A 212 14.32 1.86 0.44
CA LEU A 212 13.83 0.66 -0.24
C LEU A 212 13.19 1.08 -1.57
N ALA A 213 12.73 0.12 -2.36
CA ALA A 213 11.82 0.37 -3.48
C ALA A 213 10.55 1.14 -3.02
N SER A 214 9.92 1.90 -3.93
CA SER A 214 8.80 2.80 -3.59
C SER A 214 7.67 2.07 -2.88
N GLU A 215 7.23 0.96 -3.47
CA GLU A 215 6.12 0.11 -3.01
C GLU A 215 6.37 -0.60 -1.67
N ALA A 216 7.61 -0.59 -1.18
CA ALA A 216 7.99 -1.13 0.12
C ALA A 216 8.25 -0.06 1.18
N THR A 217 8.38 1.20 0.77
CA THR A 217 8.90 2.26 1.63
C THR A 217 7.92 2.61 2.74
N LEU A 218 6.69 3.02 2.42
CA LEU A 218 5.74 3.47 3.45
C LEU A 218 5.25 2.32 4.32
N GLU A 219 5.10 1.15 3.73
CA GLU A 219 4.66 -0.11 4.31
C GLU A 219 5.67 -0.57 5.37
N THR A 220 6.95 -0.65 4.99
CA THR A 220 8.04 -1.03 5.90
C THR A 220 8.21 -0.02 7.02
N PHE A 221 8.26 1.28 6.74
CA PHE A 221 8.42 2.27 7.81
C PHE A 221 7.21 2.31 8.75
N SER A 222 5.99 2.04 8.25
CA SER A 222 4.81 1.88 9.09
C SER A 222 4.94 0.68 10.03
N LEU A 223 5.40 -0.47 9.51
CA LEU A 223 5.66 -1.68 10.29
C LEU A 223 6.69 -1.43 11.39
N LEU A 224 7.87 -0.92 11.02
CA LEU A 224 9.00 -0.75 11.94
C LEU A 224 8.71 0.29 13.02
N HIS A 225 7.95 1.34 12.70
CA HIS A 225 7.53 2.32 13.70
C HIS A 225 6.31 1.89 14.52
N GLY A 226 5.60 0.80 14.16
CA GLY A 226 4.38 0.37 14.83
C GLY A 226 3.20 1.30 14.54
N LEU A 227 3.19 1.95 13.38
CA LEU A 227 2.11 2.84 12.94
C LEU A 227 0.91 2.04 12.42
N LYS A 228 -0.27 2.68 12.36
CA LYS A 228 -1.48 2.00 11.85
C LYS A 228 -1.46 2.06 10.33
N ALA A 229 -1.25 0.93 9.69
CA ALA A 229 -1.39 0.78 8.24
C ALA A 229 -2.59 -0.13 7.94
N VAL A 230 -3.42 0.24 6.98
CA VAL A 230 -4.62 -0.53 6.61
C VAL A 230 -4.66 -0.76 5.11
N THR A 231 -4.82 -2.00 4.68
CA THR A 231 -5.23 -2.31 3.31
C THR A 231 -6.75 -2.24 3.25
N VAL A 232 -7.28 -1.37 2.38
CA VAL A 232 -8.73 -1.19 2.19
C VAL A 232 -9.18 -2.17 1.10
N PRO A 233 -10.10 -3.11 1.40
CA PRO A 233 -10.70 -3.93 0.37
C PRO A 233 -11.56 -3.05 -0.54
N HIS A 234 -11.42 -3.23 -1.85
CA HIS A 234 -12.26 -2.59 -2.85
C HIS A 234 -12.64 -3.60 -3.93
N PRO A 235 -13.70 -3.34 -4.72
CA PRO A 235 -14.05 -4.24 -5.81
C PRO A 235 -12.94 -4.27 -6.86
N ILE A 236 -12.49 -5.49 -7.18
CA ILE A 236 -11.58 -5.80 -8.28
C ILE A 236 -12.30 -6.82 -9.16
N ALA A 237 -12.58 -6.46 -10.41
CA ALA A 237 -13.12 -7.41 -11.37
C ALA A 237 -11.99 -8.32 -11.86
N PHE A 238 -12.31 -9.61 -12.02
CA PHE A 238 -11.45 -10.60 -12.66
C PHE A 238 -12.15 -11.14 -13.92
N GLY A 239 -11.45 -11.96 -14.71
CA GLY A 239 -12.03 -12.61 -15.88
C GLY A 239 -13.26 -13.48 -15.55
N ASN A 240 -14.13 -13.66 -16.54
CA ASN A 240 -15.36 -14.44 -16.39
C ASN A 240 -15.08 -15.89 -15.96
N GLY A 241 -15.89 -16.42 -15.05
CA GLY A 241 -15.91 -17.85 -14.69
C GLY A 241 -15.07 -18.25 -13.48
N MET A 242 -14.42 -17.30 -12.80
CA MET A 242 -13.70 -17.59 -11.55
C MET A 242 -14.67 -17.71 -10.37
N VAL A 243 -14.60 -18.83 -9.65
CA VAL A 243 -15.24 -18.99 -8.33
C VAL A 243 -14.29 -18.54 -7.22
N ALA A 244 -14.82 -18.23 -6.04
CA ALA A 244 -14.06 -17.62 -4.97
C ALA A 244 -12.93 -18.52 -4.45
N GLU A 245 -13.16 -19.83 -4.41
CA GLU A 245 -12.21 -20.84 -3.94
C GLU A 245 -10.98 -20.94 -4.86
N ASP A 246 -11.19 -20.97 -6.17
CA ASP A 246 -10.11 -21.02 -7.16
C ASP A 246 -9.28 -19.72 -7.14
N LEU A 247 -9.97 -18.58 -6.96
CA LEU A 247 -9.30 -17.30 -6.84
C LEU A 247 -8.45 -17.25 -5.56
N ASP A 248 -9.00 -17.64 -4.41
CA ASP A 248 -8.29 -17.68 -3.12
C ASP A 248 -7.05 -18.58 -3.17
N ALA A 249 -7.19 -19.79 -3.73
CA ALA A 249 -6.08 -20.72 -3.91
C ALA A 249 -4.94 -20.13 -4.77
N SER A 250 -5.25 -19.19 -5.66
CA SER A 250 -4.28 -18.49 -6.49
C SER A 250 -3.67 -17.26 -5.80
N ILE A 251 -4.51 -16.33 -5.32
CA ILE A 251 -4.07 -14.99 -4.90
C ILE A 251 -3.77 -14.86 -3.40
N ASN A 252 -4.30 -15.77 -2.58
CA ASN A 252 -4.02 -15.87 -1.14
C ASN A 252 -3.17 -17.13 -0.83
N LYS A 253 -2.29 -17.49 -1.78
CA LYS A 253 -1.27 -18.51 -1.61
C LYS A 253 -0.12 -18.01 -0.73
N GLY A 254 0.15 -18.69 0.37
CA GLY A 254 1.29 -18.39 1.23
C GLY A 254 1.09 -18.92 2.64
N PRO A 255 2.08 -18.75 3.53
CA PRO A 255 1.89 -19.06 4.94
C PRO A 255 0.83 -18.13 5.57
N PRO A 256 0.20 -18.50 6.70
CA PRO A 256 -0.81 -17.69 7.39
C PRO A 256 -0.42 -16.21 7.61
N THR A 257 0.85 -15.94 7.91
CA THR A 257 1.36 -14.58 8.17
C THR A 257 1.66 -13.76 6.91
N ASN A 258 1.51 -14.35 5.72
CA ASN A 258 1.82 -13.75 4.43
C ASN A 258 1.03 -14.39 3.26
N ARG A 259 -0.31 -14.46 3.39
CA ARG A 259 -1.16 -15.21 2.47
C ARG A 259 -1.14 -14.69 1.03
N ALA A 260 -1.02 -13.41 0.75
CA ALA A 260 -0.86 -12.93 -0.64
C ALA A 260 0.60 -12.93 -1.13
N GLY A 261 1.54 -13.45 -0.34
CA GLY A 261 2.97 -13.49 -0.63
C GLY A 261 3.52 -14.92 -0.74
N GLY A 262 4.64 -15.20 -0.08
CA GLY A 262 5.31 -16.50 -0.21
C GLY A 262 5.90 -16.72 -1.61
N ARG A 263 6.22 -17.96 -1.97
CA ARG A 263 7.00 -18.25 -3.17
C ARG A 263 6.26 -17.96 -4.48
N SER A 264 6.83 -17.03 -5.25
CA SER A 264 6.41 -16.62 -6.60
C SER A 264 4.90 -16.38 -6.67
N PRO A 265 4.37 -15.37 -5.95
CA PRO A 265 2.94 -15.13 -5.94
C PRO A 265 2.52 -14.45 -7.26
N PRO A 266 1.34 -14.77 -7.81
CA PRO A 266 0.97 -14.41 -9.18
C PRO A 266 0.79 -12.91 -9.41
N LEU A 267 0.70 -12.12 -8.34
CA LEU A 267 0.55 -10.67 -8.42
C LEU A 267 1.86 -9.93 -8.73
N LEU A 268 3.02 -10.59 -8.84
CA LEU A 268 4.34 -9.94 -8.92
C LEU A 268 5.07 -10.18 -10.25
N TYR A 269 5.93 -9.23 -10.60
CA TYR A 269 7.02 -9.46 -11.53
C TYR A 269 8.24 -9.98 -10.77
N THR A 270 8.76 -11.14 -11.17
CA THR A 270 9.85 -11.81 -10.47
C THR A 270 11.15 -11.74 -11.25
N ASN A 271 12.26 -12.12 -10.62
CA ASN A 271 13.55 -12.31 -11.30
C ASN A 271 13.53 -13.39 -12.40
N HIS A 272 12.44 -14.18 -12.49
CA HIS A 272 12.21 -15.17 -13.53
C HIS A 272 11.13 -14.75 -14.53
N GLY A 273 10.67 -13.49 -14.45
CA GLY A 273 9.60 -12.95 -15.28
C GLY A 273 8.22 -13.05 -14.62
N TRP A 274 7.20 -13.13 -15.46
CA TRP A 274 5.81 -13.17 -15.05
C TRP A 274 5.45 -14.50 -14.40
N VAL A 275 4.70 -14.44 -13.31
CA VAL A 275 4.04 -15.60 -12.74
C VAL A 275 2.63 -15.67 -13.30
N ASP A 276 2.26 -16.81 -13.87
CA ASP A 276 0.92 -17.02 -14.40
C ASP A 276 -0.13 -16.90 -13.29
N GLY A 277 -1.23 -16.21 -13.60
CA GLY A 277 -2.31 -16.02 -12.65
C GLY A 277 -3.47 -15.21 -13.23
N PRO A 278 -4.50 -14.95 -12.41
CA PRO A 278 -5.76 -14.37 -12.89
C PRO A 278 -5.69 -12.86 -13.16
N TRP A 279 -4.52 -12.23 -12.97
CA TRP A 279 -4.39 -10.78 -12.91
C TRP A 279 -4.44 -10.06 -14.26
N TRP A 280 -4.13 -10.75 -15.37
CA TRP A 280 -4.07 -10.13 -16.69
C TRP A 280 -5.40 -9.46 -17.11
N GLU A 281 -6.50 -10.08 -16.70
CA GLU A 281 -7.86 -9.64 -16.98
C GLU A 281 -8.46 -8.82 -15.83
N SER A 282 -7.67 -8.56 -14.78
CA SER A 282 -8.14 -7.86 -13.59
C SER A 282 -8.30 -6.36 -13.80
N SER A 283 -9.20 -5.74 -13.06
CA SER A 283 -9.44 -4.30 -13.13
C SER A 283 -8.44 -3.46 -12.33
N TYR A 284 -7.56 -4.09 -11.55
CA TYR A 284 -6.63 -3.41 -10.67
C TYR A 284 -5.35 -4.24 -10.49
N TRP A 285 -4.35 -3.94 -11.32
CA TRP A 285 -3.02 -4.54 -11.31
C TRP A 285 -2.00 -3.58 -11.91
N PHE A 286 -0.70 -3.85 -11.87
CA PHE A 286 0.31 -2.93 -12.45
C PHE A 286 0.47 -3.09 -13.98
N THR A 287 -0.14 -4.13 -14.56
CA THR A 287 -0.16 -4.40 -16.00
C THR A 287 -1.48 -5.07 -16.41
N GLY A 288 -1.62 -5.41 -17.68
CA GLY A 288 -2.80 -6.10 -18.23
C GLY A 288 -3.83 -5.16 -18.87
N GLY A 289 -4.93 -5.76 -19.36
CA GLY A 289 -5.96 -5.07 -20.14
C GLY A 289 -7.31 -4.90 -19.42
N GLY A 290 -7.48 -5.51 -18.24
CA GLY A 290 -8.79 -5.55 -17.57
C GLY A 290 -9.31 -4.19 -17.14
N ALA A 291 -8.47 -3.36 -16.54
CA ALA A 291 -8.83 -2.00 -16.13
C ALA A 291 -9.36 -1.15 -17.30
N GLN A 292 -8.68 -1.17 -18.45
CA GLN A 292 -9.11 -0.46 -19.65
C GLN A 292 -10.49 -0.94 -20.14
N ARG A 293 -10.72 -2.26 -20.18
CA ARG A 293 -12.01 -2.80 -20.63
C ARG A 293 -13.17 -2.39 -19.72
N VAL A 294 -12.96 -2.43 -18.40
CA VAL A 294 -13.95 -1.98 -17.41
C VAL A 294 -14.19 -0.48 -17.54
N TRP A 295 -13.15 0.30 -17.77
CA TRP A 295 -13.27 1.74 -18.02
C TRP A 295 -14.06 2.05 -19.30
N ASP A 296 -13.77 1.35 -20.40
CA ASP A 296 -14.48 1.57 -21.66
C ASP A 296 -15.97 1.19 -21.54
N ALA A 297 -16.27 0.12 -20.80
CA ALA A 297 -17.65 -0.27 -20.45
C ALA A 297 -18.35 0.83 -19.66
N TYR A 298 -17.71 1.37 -18.62
CA TYR A 298 -18.21 2.49 -17.83
C TYR A 298 -18.54 3.71 -18.70
N VAL A 299 -17.60 4.14 -19.55
CA VAL A 299 -17.75 5.32 -20.42
C VAL A 299 -18.84 5.11 -21.48
N ARG A 300 -19.09 3.87 -21.91
CA ARG A 300 -20.23 3.53 -22.80
C ARG A 300 -21.58 3.50 -22.08
N GLY A 301 -21.62 3.73 -20.78
CA GLY A 301 -22.85 3.82 -19.98
C GLY A 301 -23.26 2.51 -19.30
N GLU A 302 -22.38 1.52 -19.22
CA GLU A 302 -22.64 0.33 -18.41
C GLU A 302 -22.67 0.69 -16.92
N LYS A 303 -23.66 0.15 -16.20
CA LYS A 303 -23.82 0.41 -14.76
C LYS A 303 -22.88 -0.49 -13.98
N LEU A 304 -21.79 0.08 -13.49
CA LEU A 304 -20.79 -0.59 -12.69
C LEU A 304 -20.81 -0.07 -11.24
N PRO A 305 -20.41 -0.88 -10.25
CA PRO A 305 -20.21 -0.37 -8.90
C PRO A 305 -19.08 0.69 -8.88
N PRO A 306 -18.95 1.47 -7.79
CA PRO A 306 -17.76 2.29 -7.57
C PRO A 306 -16.50 1.41 -7.47
N MET A 307 -15.54 1.64 -8.36
CA MET A 307 -14.30 0.87 -8.48
C MET A 307 -13.10 1.80 -8.66
N LEU A 308 -11.94 1.34 -8.20
CA LEU A 308 -10.64 1.86 -8.58
C LEU A 308 -10.11 0.99 -9.73
N LEU A 309 -9.75 1.62 -10.84
CA LEU A 309 -9.26 0.95 -12.04
C LEU A 309 -7.81 1.34 -12.30
N HIS A 310 -6.94 0.35 -12.45
CA HIS A 310 -5.52 0.58 -12.75
C HIS A 310 -4.91 -0.61 -13.52
N PRO A 311 -4.14 -0.37 -14.60
CA PRO A 311 -3.89 0.92 -15.24
C PRO A 311 -4.89 1.19 -16.38
N VAL A 312 -5.32 2.44 -16.55
CA VAL A 312 -6.07 2.90 -17.72
C VAL A 312 -5.21 3.88 -18.48
N LYS A 313 -4.61 3.42 -19.59
CA LYS A 313 -3.66 4.20 -20.38
C LYS A 313 -4.39 4.76 -21.60
N GLU A 314 -4.35 6.07 -21.75
CA GLU A 314 -4.77 6.71 -23.00
C GLU A 314 -3.84 6.22 -24.12
N LYS A 315 -4.44 5.66 -25.18
CA LYS A 315 -3.72 5.25 -26.39
C LYS A 315 -3.52 6.44 -27.32
#